data_AF-A0A4R9GQ84-F1
#
_entry.id   AF-A0A4R9GQ84-F1
#
_cell.length_a   1.000
_cell.length_b   1.000
_cell.length_c   1.000
_cell.angle_alpha   90.00
_cell.angle_beta   90.00
_cell.angle_gamma   90.00
#
_symmetry.space_group_name_H-M   'P 1'
#
loop_
_entity.id
_entity.type
_entity.pdbx_description
1 polymer ?
#
loop_
_entity_poly.entity_id
_entity_poly.type
_entity_poly.pdbx_seq_one_letter_code
_entity_poly.pdbx_strand_id
1 'polypeptide(L)'
;MSKKLPILILSLVWLGTCATPDDDFYSFEEASSLLLAAYGAKDLQCSSSRGITHLVPGRSRKRDVNNCVLSVGAEDCSFWIQAGDPVPFTCKAIEYRLK
;
A
#
# COMPACT_ATOMS: atom_id res chain seq x y z
N MET A 1 7.02 38.23 -34.59
CA MET A 1 6.90 37.47 -33.33
C MET A 1 5.83 36.40 -33.48
N SER A 2 6.23 35.14 -33.50
CA SER A 2 5.38 33.99 -33.86
C SER A 2 4.41 33.66 -32.71
N LYS A 3 3.13 34.02 -32.85
CA LYS A 3 2.05 33.78 -31.88
C LYS A 3 1.61 32.30 -31.77
N LYS A 4 2.31 31.37 -32.42
CA LYS A 4 1.94 29.94 -32.46
C LYS A 4 2.57 29.08 -31.36
N LEU A 5 3.55 29.61 -30.63
CA LEU A 5 4.26 28.89 -29.58
C LEU A 5 3.41 28.57 -28.33
N PRO A 6 2.51 29.44 -27.81
CA PRO A 6 1.79 29.14 -26.57
C PRO A 6 0.67 28.10 -26.76
N ILE A 7 0.18 27.90 -28.00
CA ILE A 7 -0.89 26.93 -28.30
C ILE A 7 -0.34 25.50 -28.27
N LEU A 8 0.92 25.30 -28.70
CA LEU A 8 1.56 23.99 -28.73
C LEU A 8 1.88 23.48 -27.31
N ILE A 9 2.18 24.39 -26.38
CA ILE A 9 2.49 24.04 -24.99
C ILE A 9 1.22 23.62 -24.24
N LEU A 10 0.08 24.27 -24.52
CA LEU A 10 -1.19 23.96 -23.87
C LEU A 10 -1.76 22.59 -24.29
N SER A 11 -1.53 22.17 -25.54
CA SER A 11 -1.98 20.87 -26.05
C SER A 11 -1.13 19.68 -25.57
N LEU A 12 0.15 19.90 -25.23
CA LEU A 12 1.01 18.87 -24.62
C LEU A 12 0.62 18.54 -23.17
N VAL A 13 0.06 19.51 -22.43
CA VAL A 13 -0.39 19.31 -21.04
C VAL A 13 -1.65 18.45 -20.97
N TRP A 14 -2.48 18.46 -22.01
CA TRP A 14 -3.75 17.70 -22.06
C TRP A 14 -3.58 16.23 -22.47
N LEU A 15 -2.48 15.86 -23.10
CA LEU A 15 -2.21 14.46 -23.49
C LEU A 15 -1.67 13.60 -22.32
N GLY A 16 -1.34 14.23 -21.18
CA GLY A 16 -0.74 13.55 -20.02
C GLY A 16 -1.75 12.97 -19.01
N THR A 17 -3.05 13.17 -19.19
CA THR A 17 -4.06 12.80 -18.17
C THR A 17 -5.06 11.77 -18.68
N CYS A 18 -4.56 10.70 -19.31
CA CYS A 18 -5.31 9.46 -19.46
C CYS A 18 -4.81 8.43 -18.42
N ALA A 19 -4.76 8.80 -17.15
CA ALA A 19 -4.59 7.82 -16.08
C ALA A 19 -5.90 7.02 -16.02
N THR A 20 -5.81 5.73 -16.30
CA THR A 20 -6.99 4.87 -16.15
C THR A 20 -7.23 4.66 -14.66
N PRO A 21 -8.47 4.56 -14.18
CA PRO A 21 -8.74 4.28 -12.77
C PRO A 21 -8.02 3.03 -12.25
N ASP A 22 -7.64 2.10 -13.13
CA ASP A 22 -6.95 0.85 -12.79
C ASP A 22 -5.46 1.04 -12.47
N ASP A 23 -4.82 2.12 -12.94
CA ASP A 23 -3.41 2.43 -12.63
C ASP A 23 -3.20 2.73 -11.14
N ASP A 24 -4.27 3.07 -10.41
CA ASP A 24 -4.26 3.37 -8.98
C ASP A 24 -4.50 2.14 -8.09
N PHE A 25 -4.66 0.94 -8.65
CA PHE A 25 -4.93 -0.28 -7.90
C PHE A 25 -3.81 -1.31 -8.07
N TYR A 26 -3.52 -2.02 -6.99
CA TYR A 26 -2.87 -3.31 -7.04
C TYR A 26 -3.92 -4.40 -7.26
N SER A 27 -3.53 -5.43 -8.01
CA SER A 27 -4.25 -6.71 -8.00
C SER A 27 -4.21 -7.35 -6.61
N PHE A 28 -5.05 -8.37 -6.41
CA PHE A 28 -5.08 -9.17 -5.20
C PHE A 28 -3.69 -9.74 -4.85
N GLU A 29 -3.00 -10.30 -5.83
CA GLU A 29 -1.71 -10.96 -5.65
C GLU A 29 -0.60 -9.95 -5.32
N GLU A 30 -0.57 -8.81 -6.01
CA GLU A 30 0.40 -7.75 -5.74
C GLU A 30 0.20 -7.14 -4.34
N ALA A 31 -1.05 -6.81 -3.97
CA ALA A 31 -1.34 -6.27 -2.65
C ALA A 31 -0.98 -7.29 -1.56
N SER A 32 -1.38 -8.55 -1.73
CA SER A 32 -1.11 -9.61 -0.75
C SER A 32 0.39 -9.86 -0.57
N SER A 33 1.16 -9.91 -1.67
CA SER A 33 2.60 -10.16 -1.61
C SER A 33 3.37 -9.03 -0.92
N LEU A 34 3.05 -7.77 -1.22
CA LEU A 34 3.64 -6.60 -0.54
C LEU A 34 3.38 -6.62 0.96
N LEU A 35 2.14 -6.92 1.36
CA LEU A 35 1.77 -7.01 2.77
C LEU A 35 2.49 -8.18 3.43
N LEU A 36 2.41 -9.39 2.88
CA LEU A 36 3.10 -10.57 3.40
C LEU A 36 4.59 -10.31 3.62
N ALA A 37 5.25 -9.66 2.68
CA ALA A 37 6.65 -9.27 2.81
C ALA A 37 6.89 -8.28 3.96
N ALA A 38 6.04 -7.25 4.10
CA ALA A 38 6.15 -6.27 5.18
C ALA A 38 5.94 -6.90 6.56
N TYR A 39 4.91 -7.73 6.72
CA TYR A 39 4.62 -8.46 7.95
C TYR A 39 5.75 -9.43 8.31
N GLY A 40 6.21 -10.23 7.34
CA GLY A 40 7.34 -11.15 7.55
C GLY A 40 8.63 -10.44 7.91
N ALA A 41 8.93 -9.30 7.27
CA ALA A 41 10.09 -8.48 7.61
C ALA A 41 9.98 -7.90 9.04
N LYS A 42 8.78 -7.47 9.46
CA LYS A 42 8.55 -7.01 10.84
C LYS A 42 8.72 -8.12 11.86
N ASP A 43 8.20 -9.32 11.57
CA ASP A 43 8.38 -10.47 12.43
C ASP A 43 9.86 -10.84 12.61
N LEU A 44 10.62 -10.85 11.51
CA LEU A 44 12.08 -11.03 11.56
C LEU A 44 12.76 -9.93 12.38
N GLN A 45 12.38 -8.66 12.18
CA GLN A 45 12.92 -7.52 12.92
C GLN A 45 12.67 -7.65 14.42
N CYS A 46 11.47 -8.09 14.81
CA CYS A 46 11.05 -8.16 16.20
C CYS A 46 11.30 -9.53 16.84
N SER A 47 11.96 -10.46 16.14
CA SER A 47 12.17 -11.84 16.60
C SER A 47 10.87 -12.53 17.03
N SER A 48 9.80 -12.27 16.27
CA SER A 48 8.47 -12.87 16.45
C SER A 48 8.09 -13.73 15.27
N SER A 49 7.00 -14.49 15.42
CA SER A 49 6.42 -15.28 14.35
C SER A 49 4.91 -15.26 14.54
N ARG A 50 4.24 -14.31 13.89
CA ARG A 50 2.79 -14.09 13.99
C ARG A 50 2.10 -14.68 12.77
N GLY A 51 0.96 -15.32 13.01
CA GLY A 51 0.20 -16.00 11.97
C GLY A 51 -0.70 -15.02 11.22
N ILE A 52 -0.72 -15.12 9.89
CA ILE A 52 -1.62 -14.33 9.05
C ILE A 52 -2.92 -15.08 8.87
N THR A 53 -4.04 -14.43 9.11
CA THR A 53 -5.36 -15.08 9.11
C THR A 53 -6.29 -14.63 7.99
N HIS A 54 -6.06 -13.44 7.44
CA HIS A 54 -6.88 -12.87 6.39
C HIS A 54 -6.02 -12.07 5.42
N LEU A 55 -6.35 -12.15 4.13
CA LEU A 55 -5.76 -11.37 3.05
C LEU A 55 -6.78 -10.38 2.51
N VAL A 56 -6.26 -9.32 1.90
CA VAL A 56 -7.03 -8.24 1.31
C VAL A 56 -7.84 -8.76 0.12
N PRO A 57 -9.18 -8.79 0.13
CA PRO A 57 -9.95 -9.33 -0.97
C PRO A 57 -9.96 -8.39 -2.19
N GLY A 58 -9.77 -8.96 -3.39
CA GLY A 58 -9.89 -8.24 -4.65
C GLY A 58 -8.78 -7.20 -4.89
N ARG A 59 -9.09 -6.19 -5.70
CA ARG A 59 -8.15 -5.10 -6.02
C ARG A 59 -8.16 -4.03 -4.93
N SER A 60 -6.98 -3.48 -4.62
CA SER A 60 -6.83 -2.47 -3.57
C SER A 60 -6.08 -1.25 -4.06
N ARG A 61 -6.45 -0.06 -3.57
CA ARG A 61 -5.77 1.18 -3.96
C ARG A 61 -4.32 1.12 -3.53
N LYS A 62 -3.40 1.41 -4.45
CA LYS A 62 -1.95 1.40 -4.20
C LYS A 62 -1.58 2.25 -2.99
N ARG A 63 -2.18 3.43 -2.87
CA ARG A 63 -2.00 4.34 -1.72
C ARG A 63 -2.31 3.66 -0.39
N ASP A 64 -3.42 2.93 -0.31
CA ASP A 64 -3.88 2.36 0.95
C ASP A 64 -3.00 1.16 1.34
N VAL A 65 -2.62 0.31 0.38
CA VAL A 65 -1.63 -0.77 0.57
C VAL A 65 -0.27 -0.22 1.02
N ASN A 66 0.24 0.81 0.36
CA ASN A 66 1.53 1.42 0.70
C ASN A 66 1.50 2.07 2.09
N ASN A 67 0.40 2.73 2.46
CA ASN A 67 0.22 3.27 3.80
C ASN A 67 0.23 2.19 4.87
N CYS A 68 -0.40 1.02 4.59
CA CYS A 68 -0.32 -0.12 5.49
C CYS A 68 1.13 -0.63 5.63
N VAL A 69 1.85 -0.85 4.52
CA VAL A 69 3.27 -1.28 4.55
C VAL A 69 4.13 -0.34 5.40
N LEU A 70 3.98 0.97 5.20
CA LEU A 70 4.71 1.98 5.97
C LEU A 70 4.33 1.94 7.46
N SER A 71 3.04 1.75 7.76
CA SER A 71 2.57 1.67 9.14
C SER A 71 3.07 0.41 9.85
N VAL A 72 3.12 -0.73 9.16
CA VAL A 72 3.78 -1.93 9.68
C VAL A 72 5.24 -1.62 9.97
N GLY A 73 5.97 -1.04 9.01
CA GLY A 73 7.37 -0.65 9.22
C GLY A 73 7.62 0.25 10.43
N ALA A 74 6.69 1.18 10.70
CA ALA A 74 6.77 2.12 11.82
C ALA A 74 6.34 1.54 13.19
N GLU A 75 5.69 0.39 13.22
CA GLU A 75 5.18 -0.22 14.46
C GLU A 75 6.33 -0.68 15.37
N ASP A 76 6.20 -0.40 16.67
CA ASP A 76 7.22 -0.75 17.67
C ASP A 76 7.17 -2.25 18.00
N CYS A 77 8.33 -2.87 18.20
CA CYS A 77 8.40 -4.30 18.50
C CYS A 77 7.73 -4.69 19.83
N SER A 78 7.76 -3.81 20.84
CA SER A 78 7.06 -4.08 22.11
C SER A 78 5.56 -4.22 21.88
N PHE A 79 4.97 -3.33 21.10
CA PHE A 79 3.55 -3.41 20.73
C PHE A 79 3.30 -4.59 19.79
N TRP A 80 4.14 -4.80 18.78
CA TRP A 80 4.03 -5.90 17.81
C TRP A 80 3.92 -7.28 18.49
N ILE A 81 4.73 -7.50 19.53
CA ILE A 81 4.82 -8.77 20.23
C ILE A 81 3.71 -8.90 21.28
N GLN A 82 3.44 -7.84 22.05
CA GLN A 82 2.59 -7.92 23.24
C GLN A 82 1.10 -7.70 22.96
N ALA A 83 0.76 -6.95 21.90
CA ALA A 83 -0.63 -6.70 21.57
C ALA A 83 -1.30 -7.99 21.08
N GLY A 84 -2.57 -8.22 21.47
CA GLY A 84 -3.36 -9.31 20.89
C GLY A 84 -3.54 -9.13 19.38
N ASP A 85 -3.76 -7.90 18.95
CA ASP A 85 -3.86 -7.51 17.53
C ASP A 85 -2.98 -6.28 17.25
N PRO A 86 -1.72 -6.47 16.82
CA PRO A 86 -0.78 -5.40 16.54
C PRO A 86 -0.98 -4.81 15.14
N VAL A 87 -2.03 -5.21 14.41
CA VAL A 87 -2.23 -4.74 13.04
C VAL A 87 -2.54 -3.24 13.05
N PRO A 88 -1.77 -2.41 12.32
CA PRO A 88 -2.03 -0.98 12.21
C PRO A 88 -3.40 -0.68 11.62
N PHE A 89 -4.01 0.43 12.03
CA PHE A 89 -5.34 0.84 11.57
C PHE A 89 -5.44 0.96 10.04
N THR A 90 -4.38 1.45 9.39
CA THR A 90 -4.27 1.55 7.92
C THR A 90 -4.40 0.20 7.22
N CYS A 91 -3.90 -0.87 7.84
CA CYS A 91 -4.03 -2.24 7.35
C CYS A 91 -5.41 -2.85 7.61
N LYS A 92 -6.05 -2.47 8.72
CA LYS A 92 -7.44 -2.87 9.03
C LYS A 92 -8.43 -2.30 8.02
N ALA A 93 -8.16 -1.09 7.52
CA ALA A 93 -9.00 -0.43 6.53
C ALA A 93 -9.01 -1.11 5.15
N ILE A 94 -8.03 -1.97 4.85
CA ILE A 94 -7.93 -2.73 3.60
C ILE A 94 -7.99 -4.25 3.80
N GLU A 95 -8.30 -4.69 5.02
CA GLU A 95 -8.44 -6.10 5.45
C GLU A 95 -7.18 -6.97 5.42
N TYR A 96 -6.30 -6.76 6.40
CA TYR A 96 -5.34 -7.77 6.85
C TYR A 96 -5.45 -7.99 8.36
N ARG A 97 -5.32 -9.23 8.84
CA ARG A 97 -5.37 -9.55 10.28
C ARG A 97 -4.32 -10.58 10.68
N LEU A 98 -3.66 -10.31 11.80
CA LEU A 98 -2.73 -11.24 12.44
C LEU A 98 -3.41 -11.94 13.62
N LYS A 99 -2.93 -13.15 13.93
CA LYS A 99 -3.29 -13.95 15.11
C LYS A 99 -2.10 -14.15 16.01
#